data_AF-A0A2N7NML9-F1
#
_entry.id   AF-A0A2N7NML9-F1
#
_cell.length_a   1.000
_cell.length_b   1.000
_cell.length_c   1.000
_cell.angle_alpha   90.00
_cell.angle_beta   90.00
_cell.angle_gamma   90.00
#
_symmetry.space_group_name_H-M   'P 1'
#
loop_
_entity.id
_entity.type
_entity.pdbx_description
1 polymer ?
#
loop_
_entity_poly.entity_id
_entity_poly.type
_entity_poly.pdbx_seq_one_letter_code
_entity_poly.pdbx_strand_id
1 'polypeptide(L)' 'MDEIIGWKGLSEDERTSVMDNLSGESSTHQCPQCHEPAQCDISAGKETCWCFELEKRDTSNIPKTGACMCRKCLSALPIQ' A
#
# COMPACT_ATOMS: atom_id res chain seq x y z
N MET A 1 -0.01 14.06 10.28
CA MET A 1 0.69 13.17 9.33
C MET A 1 1.69 12.39 10.17
N ASP A 2 1.19 11.37 10.87
CA ASP A 2 1.93 10.61 11.89
C ASP A 2 2.71 9.42 11.30
N GLU A 3 2.98 9.44 9.99
CA GLU A 3 3.72 8.41 9.26
C GLU A 3 5.19 8.28 9.69
N ILE A 4 5.76 9.29 10.35
CA ILE A 4 7.15 9.25 10.85
C ILE A 4 7.25 8.61 12.25
N ILE A 5 6.14 8.35 12.93
CA ILE A 5 6.16 7.84 14.33
C ILE A 5 6.45 6.33 14.38
N GLY A 6 6.02 5.56 13.38
CA GLY A 6 6.23 4.10 13.34
C GLY A 6 7.66 3.65 12.97
N TRP A 7 8.44 4.53 12.32
CA TRP A 7 9.79 4.20 11.83
C TRP A 7 10.80 3.94 12.95
N LYS A 8 10.52 4.45 14.15
CA LYS A 8 11.38 4.26 15.32
C LYS A 8 11.47 2.78 15.74
N GLY A 9 10.47 1.96 15.40
CA GLY A 9 10.45 0.53 15.70
C GLY A 9 11.04 -0.37 14.61
N LEU A 10 11.28 0.16 13.41
CA LEU A 10 11.81 -0.62 12.29
C LEU A 10 13.34 -0.67 12.32
N SER A 11 13.89 -1.86 12.08
CA SER A 11 15.30 -2.09 11.77
C SER A 11 15.71 -1.43 10.44
N GLU A 12 17.01 -1.33 10.18
CA GLU A 12 17.51 -0.75 8.93
C GLU A 12 17.03 -1.52 7.69
N ASP A 13 16.96 -2.85 7.78
CA ASP A 13 16.47 -3.71 6.71
C ASP A 13 14.97 -3.49 6.45
N GLU A 14 14.17 -3.35 7.51
CA GLU A 14 12.74 -3.08 7.39
C GLU A 14 12.48 -1.68 6.80
N ARG A 15 13.27 -0.68 7.18
CA ARG A 15 13.19 0.66 6.59
C ARG A 15 13.56 0.65 5.12
N THR A 16 14.60 -0.10 4.74
CA THR A 16 14.99 -0.27 3.33
C THR A 16 13.87 -0.91 2.54
N SER A 17 13.29 -2.01 3.04
CA SER A 17 12.15 -2.66 2.39
C SER A 17 10.94 -1.73 2.26
N VAL A 18 10.65 -0.88 3.25
CA VAL A 18 9.60 0.14 3.15
C VAL A 18 9.93 1.16 2.06
N MET A 19 11.18 1.61 1.97
CA MET A 19 11.62 2.53 0.93
C MET A 19 11.49 1.92 -0.47
N ASP A 20 11.89 0.67 -0.66
CA ASP A 20 11.78 -0.04 -1.94
C ASP A 20 10.31 -0.17 -2.38
N ASN A 21 9.39 -0.43 -1.44
CA ASN A 21 7.96 -0.49 -1.71
C ASN A 21 7.38 0.88 -2.08
N LEU A 22 7.89 1.96 -1.48
CA LEU A 22 7.44 3.33 -1.73
C LEU A 22 8.02 3.91 -3.04
N SER A 23 9.25 3.53 -3.40
CA SER A 23 9.90 3.90 -4.66
C SER A 23 9.35 3.09 -5.84
N GLY A 24 8.73 1.94 -5.56
CA GLY A 24 8.23 1.01 -6.57
C GLY A 24 9.30 0.06 -7.12
N GLU A 25 10.46 -0.02 -6.46
CA GLU A 25 11.49 -1.03 -6.75
C GLU A 25 11.01 -2.44 -6.43
N SER A 26 10.20 -2.59 -5.38
CA SER A 26 9.44 -3.80 -5.08
C SER A 26 7.96 -3.63 -5.41
N SER A 27 7.40 -4.68 -6.01
CA SER A 27 6.00 -4.69 -6.43
C SER A 27 5.48 -6.11 -6.55
N THR A 28 4.19 -6.27 -6.30
CA THR A 28 3.48 -7.54 -6.50
C THR A 28 2.61 -7.52 -7.75
N HIS A 29 2.17 -6.33 -8.20
CA HIS A 29 1.29 -6.16 -9.35
C HIS A 29 1.29 -4.69 -9.80
N GLN A 30 0.60 -4.41 -10.91
CA GLN A 30 0.33 -3.04 -11.34
C GLN A 30 -0.99 -2.56 -10.74
N CYS A 31 -1.01 -1.31 -10.28
CA CYS A 31 -2.21 -0.65 -9.78
C CYS A 31 -3.27 -0.60 -10.89
N PRO A 32 -4.51 -1.09 -10.67
CA PRO A 32 -5.55 -1.11 -11.70
C PRO A 32 -6.05 0.29 -12.10
N GLN A 33 -5.66 1.35 -11.38
CA GLN A 33 -6.08 2.72 -11.62
C GLN A 33 -5.05 3.55 -12.39
N CYS A 34 -3.77 3.48 -12.00
CA CYS A 34 -2.70 4.28 -12.60
C CYS A 34 -1.66 3.46 -13.35
N HIS A 35 -1.72 2.12 -13.28
CA HIS A 35 -0.74 1.18 -13.86
C HIS A 35 0.68 1.31 -13.29
N GLU A 36 0.90 2.12 -12.25
CA GLU A 36 2.15 2.18 -11.50
C GLU A 36 2.32 0.94 -10.60
N PRO A 37 3.55 0.61 -10.16
CA PRO A 37 3.80 -0.48 -9.23
C PRO A 37 2.94 -0.39 -7.94
N ALA A 38 2.44 -1.53 -7.49
CA ALA A 38 1.66 -1.65 -6.26
C ALA A 38 2.16 -2.84 -5.42
N GLN A 39 2.44 -2.55 -4.15
CA GLN A 39 2.82 -3.57 -3.17
C GLN A 39 1.62 -4.02 -2.35
N CYS A 40 1.42 -5.35 -2.30
CA CYS A 40 0.51 -6.01 -1.37
C CYS A 40 1.30 -7.02 -0.55
N ASP A 41 1.47 -6.75 0.74
CA ASP A 41 2.26 -7.61 1.62
C ASP A 41 1.64 -9.00 1.82
N ILE A 42 0.30 -9.12 1.79
CA ILE A 42 -0.38 -10.43 1.82
C ILE A 42 0.00 -11.26 0.59
N SER A 43 -0.01 -10.65 -0.60
CA SER A 43 0.39 -11.32 -1.83
C SER A 43 1.88 -11.69 -1.83
N ALA A 44 2.71 -10.94 -1.10
CA ALA A 44 4.11 -11.25 -0.86
C ALA A 44 4.34 -12.29 0.26
N GLY A 45 3.27 -12.84 0.85
CA GLY A 45 3.34 -13.90 1.86
C GLY A 45 3.44 -13.43 3.32
N LYS A 46 3.23 -12.14 3.59
CA LYS A 46 3.17 -11.61 4.97
C LYS A 46 1.76 -11.72 5.55
N GLU A 47 1.64 -11.56 6.86
CA GLU A 47 0.36 -11.66 7.58
C GLU A 47 -0.44 -10.34 7.59
N THR A 48 0.23 -9.19 7.41
CA THR A 48 -0.37 -7.86 7.47
C THR A 48 -0.02 -7.04 6.23
N CYS A 49 -0.90 -6.12 5.84
CA CYS A 49 -0.65 -5.17 4.75
C CYS A 49 -0.76 -3.73 5.23
N TRP A 50 0.06 -2.84 4.68
CA TRP A 50 0.04 -1.40 4.97
C TRP A 50 -1.35 -0.78 4.85
N CYS A 51 -2.21 -1.30 3.97
CA CYS A 51 -3.56 -0.75 3.79
C CYS A 51 -4.51 -1.04 4.96
N PHE A 52 -4.16 -1.94 5.88
CA PHE A 52 -4.95 -2.23 7.08
C PHE A 52 -4.89 -1.10 8.10
N GLU A 53 -3.82 -0.29 8.07
CA GLU A 53 -3.67 0.90 8.91
C GLU A 53 -4.36 2.13 8.33
N LEU A 54 -4.88 2.04 7.09
CA LEU A 54 -5.66 3.12 6.50
C LEU A 54 -7.10 3.10 6.99
N GLU A 55 -7.65 4.29 7.20
CA GLU A 55 -9.08 4.49 7.29
C GLU A 55 -9.79 3.91 6.06
N LYS A 56 -10.94 3.29 6.31
CA LYS A 56 -11.71 2.59 5.28
C LYS A 56 -12.14 3.58 4.19
N ARG A 57 -11.82 3.23 2.95
CA ARG A 57 -12.11 4.03 1.76
C ARG A 57 -13.41 3.58 1.11
N ASP A 58 -14.14 4.52 0.52
CA ASP A 58 -15.27 4.21 -0.33
C ASP A 58 -14.78 3.67 -1.68
N THR A 59 -14.96 2.36 -1.89
CA THR A 59 -14.63 1.65 -3.13
C THR A 59 -15.89 1.25 -3.92
N SER A 60 -17.05 1.81 -3.59
CA SER A 60 -18.35 1.40 -4.17
C SER A 60 -18.41 1.59 -5.69
N ASN A 61 -17.72 2.62 -6.21
CA ASN A 61 -17.67 2.95 -7.64
C ASN A 61 -16.44 2.38 -8.37
N ILE A 62 -15.65 1.53 -7.71
CA ILE A 62 -14.41 1.01 -8.28
C ILE A 62 -14.66 -0.39 -8.85
N PRO A 63 -14.24 -0.66 -10.10
CA PRO A 63 -14.33 -2.00 -10.67
C PRO A 63 -13.62 -3.02 -9.76
N LYS A 64 -14.30 -4.12 -9.45
CA LYS A 64 -13.72 -5.22 -8.67
C LYS A 64 -12.78 -6.03 -9.57
N THR A 65 -11.53 -5.58 -9.67
CA THR A 65 -10.49 -6.23 -10.50
C THR A 65 -9.78 -7.38 -9.80
N GLY A 66 -9.99 -7.56 -8.49
CA GLY A 66 -9.30 -8.57 -7.68
C GLY A 66 -7.85 -8.21 -7.31
N ALA A 67 -7.38 -7.03 -7.69
CA ALA A 67 -6.06 -6.50 -7.35
C ALA A 67 -6.17 -5.25 -6.47
N CYS A 68 -5.17 -4.99 -5.63
CA CYS A 68 -5.13 -3.80 -4.77
C CYS A 68 -4.80 -2.54 -5.58
N MET A 69 -5.21 -1.38 -5.07
CA MET A 69 -4.71 -0.09 -5.57
C MET A 69 -3.40 0.27 -4.86
N CYS A 70 -2.53 1.05 -5.52
CA CYS A 70 -1.35 1.61 -4.88
C CYS A 70 -1.74 2.61 -3.76
N ARG A 71 -0.80 2.91 -2.85
CA ARG A 71 -0.99 3.83 -1.72
C ARG A 71 -1.56 5.18 -2.16
N LYS A 72 -1.03 5.74 -3.25
CA LYS A 72 -1.48 7.02 -3.81
C LYS A 72 -2.95 6.97 -4.26
N CYS A 73 -3.33 5.96 -5.04
CA CYS A 73 -4.69 5.85 -5.56
C CYS A 73 -5.70 5.52 -4.47
N LEU A 74 -5.37 4.60 -3.55
CA LEU A 74 -6.28 4.22 -2.48
C LEU A 74 -6.52 5.39 -1.50
N SER A 75 -5.47 6.09 -1.10
CA SER A 75 -5.58 7.23 -0.16
C SER A 75 -6.27 8.45 -0.77
N ALA A 76 -6.36 8.55 -2.10
CA ALA A 76 -7.08 9.61 -2.79
C ALA A 76 -8.61 9.39 -2.82
N LEU A 77 -9.08 8.20 -2.45
CA LEU A 77 -10.51 7.91 -2.40
C LEU A 77 -11.19 8.60 -1.20
N PRO A 78 -12.48 8.92 -1.32
CA PRO A 78 -13.29 9.36 -0.19
C PRO A 78 -13.25 8.33 0.95
N ILE A 79 -13.37 8.81 2.18
CA ILE A 79 -13.51 7.96 3.37
C ILE A 79 -14.98 7.53 3.48
N GLN A 80 -15.22 6.32 3.99
CA GLN A 80 -16.55 5.78 4.25
C GLN A 80 -17.11 6.22 5.60
#